data_AF-A0A194UXR2-F1
#
_entry.id   AF-A0A194UXR2-F1
#
_cell.length_a   1.000
_cell.length_b   1.000
_cell.length_c   1.000
_cell.angle_alpha   90.00
_cell.angle_beta   90.00
_cell.angle_gamma   90.00
#
_symmetry.space_group_name_H-M   'P 1'
#
loop_
_entity.id
_entity.type
_entity.pdbx_description
1 polymer ?
#
loop_
_entity_poly.entity_id
_entity_poly.type
_entity_poly.pdbx_seq_one_letter_code
_entity_poly.pdbx_strand_id
1 'polypeptide(L)'
;MDQPQTSMTPADGPDGLKATASPPERKHPTHRARAPHQHRQHQQQPRRPISSLTTQPIPHATMTIDAITAEARQEVDVLHLQLQNLYYEQRHLQGEIAACESFDHEYQKLPLVPVEEFLSKHPEHVGSDENALMIARIEDERAEREGLEQQRQELLKRKQKLIAENKKRREDLANLDNDLEKFIDAAKPIQKTFEKVV
;
A
#
# COMPACT_ATOMS: atom_id res chain seq x y z
N MET A 1 0.62 -28.42 -5.86
CA MET A 1 1.73 -27.57 -5.43
C MET A 1 1.25 -26.85 -4.18
N ASP A 2 1.16 -27.56 -3.07
CA ASP A 2 2.23 -27.76 -2.08
C ASP A 2 2.67 -26.44 -1.45
N GLN A 3 2.17 -26.20 -0.23
CA GLN A 3 2.87 -25.34 0.73
C GLN A 3 3.69 -26.24 1.66
N PRO A 4 4.97 -25.93 1.92
CA PRO A 4 5.77 -26.70 2.85
C PRO A 4 5.48 -26.30 4.29
N GLN A 5 5.36 -27.31 5.15
CA GLN A 5 5.45 -27.17 6.60
C GLN A 5 6.85 -26.70 6.99
N THR A 6 6.95 -25.84 8.01
CA THR A 6 8.21 -25.64 8.73
C THR A 6 7.98 -25.80 10.23
N SER A 7 8.64 -26.84 10.72
CA SER A 7 8.71 -27.39 12.06
C SER A 7 9.43 -26.47 13.05
N MET A 8 8.92 -26.37 14.27
CA MET A 8 9.61 -25.80 15.42
C MET A 8 10.26 -26.96 16.21
N THR A 9 11.58 -26.96 16.33
CA THR A 9 12.36 -27.91 17.12
C THR A 9 12.70 -27.29 18.49
N PRO A 10 12.63 -28.02 19.60
CA PRO A 10 13.22 -27.60 20.88
C PRO A 10 14.60 -28.23 21.06
N ALA A 11 15.58 -27.41 21.46
CA ALA A 11 16.89 -27.85 21.91
C ALA A 11 17.11 -27.35 23.34
N ASP A 12 17.21 -28.27 24.31
CA ASP A 12 18.42 -28.39 25.13
C ASP A 12 18.41 -29.71 25.91
N GLY A 13 19.53 -30.41 25.82
CA GLY A 13 19.69 -31.81 26.21
C GLY A 13 20.24 -32.03 27.64
N PRO A 14 20.33 -33.29 28.08
CA PRO A 14 20.83 -33.70 29.39
C PRO A 14 22.24 -34.32 29.31
N ASP A 15 23.05 -34.14 30.36
CA ASP A 15 24.20 -34.98 30.74
C ASP A 15 24.38 -34.78 32.26
N GLY A 16 24.32 -35.75 33.17
CA GLY A 16 24.85 -37.11 33.13
C GLY A 16 26.19 -37.12 33.87
N LEU A 17 26.26 -37.72 35.09
CA LEU A 17 27.48 -38.33 35.66
C LEU A 17 27.16 -39.07 36.99
N LYS A 18 27.79 -40.23 37.14
CA LYS A 18 27.49 -41.35 38.05
C LYS A 18 28.77 -41.70 38.83
N ALA A 19 28.69 -42.00 40.13
CA ALA A 19 29.70 -42.73 40.95
C ALA A 19 29.02 -43.09 42.29
N THR A 20 28.80 -44.32 42.78
CA THR A 20 29.62 -45.52 43.10
C THR A 20 30.78 -45.32 44.08
N ALA A 21 30.57 -45.65 45.36
CA ALA A 21 31.31 -46.67 46.16
C ALA A 21 31.10 -46.50 47.68
N SER A 22 31.06 -47.63 48.40
CA SER A 22 30.65 -47.84 49.81
C SER A 22 31.81 -47.65 50.84
N PRO A 23 31.72 -48.09 52.12
CA PRO A 23 31.72 -47.24 53.34
C PRO A 23 32.90 -47.52 54.30
N PRO A 24 32.97 -46.91 55.50
CA PRO A 24 33.76 -47.48 56.59
C PRO A 24 32.99 -47.75 57.91
N GLU A 25 33.19 -48.99 58.36
CA GLU A 25 33.32 -49.57 59.70
C GLU A 25 32.46 -49.14 60.91
N ARG A 26 31.86 -50.20 61.49
CA ARG A 26 31.19 -50.28 62.79
C ARG A 26 32.19 -50.27 63.95
N LYS A 27 31.77 -49.71 65.08
CA LYS A 27 32.18 -50.17 66.42
C LYS A 27 30.92 -50.46 67.25
N HIS A 28 30.75 -51.71 67.66
CA HIS A 28 29.82 -52.14 68.73
C HIS A 28 30.63 -52.22 70.03
N PRO A 29 30.08 -51.77 71.17
CA PRO A 29 29.63 -52.70 72.21
C PRO A 29 28.35 -52.16 72.90
N THR A 30 27.52 -52.86 73.68
CA THR A 30 27.51 -54.17 74.32
C THR A 30 26.07 -54.38 74.83
N HIS A 31 25.69 -55.66 74.92
CA HIS A 31 24.49 -56.22 75.57
C HIS A 31 23.69 -55.33 76.54
N ARG A 32 22.37 -55.21 76.28
CA ARG A 32 21.37 -55.17 77.36
C ARG A 32 20.09 -55.92 76.99
N ALA A 33 19.87 -56.98 77.78
CA ALA A 33 18.66 -57.72 78.09
C ALA A 33 17.48 -57.73 77.09
N ARG A 34 17.23 -58.92 76.56
CA ARG A 34 16.03 -59.35 75.83
C ARG A 34 14.82 -59.29 76.77
N ALA A 35 13.91 -58.34 76.56
CA ALA A 35 12.61 -58.34 77.24
C ALA A 35 11.74 -59.50 76.73
N PRO A 36 10.95 -60.15 77.60
CA PRO A 36 10.16 -61.33 77.23
C PRO A 36 9.07 -60.96 76.22
N HIS A 37 8.95 -61.85 75.22
CA HIS A 37 7.97 -61.81 74.16
C HIS A 37 6.57 -62.05 74.75
N GLN A 38 5.88 -60.98 75.16
CA GLN A 38 4.46 -61.09 75.45
C GLN A 38 3.71 -61.20 74.12
N HIS A 39 3.07 -62.35 73.96
CA HIS A 39 2.19 -62.71 72.86
C HIS A 39 1.00 -61.72 72.84
N ARG A 40 1.16 -60.56 72.19
CA ARG A 40 0.07 -59.61 72.01
C ARG A 40 -0.81 -60.15 70.90
N GLN A 41 -1.83 -60.91 71.31
CA GLN A 41 -2.91 -61.35 70.44
C GLN A 41 -3.36 -60.17 69.57
N HIS A 42 -3.39 -60.41 68.27
CA HIS A 42 -3.88 -59.48 67.28
C HIS A 42 -5.32 -59.07 67.61
N GLN A 43 -5.53 -57.90 68.21
CA GLN A 43 -6.74 -57.14 67.91
C GLN A 43 -6.48 -56.45 66.56
N GLN A 44 -6.90 -57.12 65.50
CA GLN A 44 -7.19 -56.47 64.23
C GLN A 44 -8.28 -55.45 64.50
N GLN A 45 -7.91 -54.20 64.81
CA GLN A 45 -8.87 -53.12 64.59
C GLN A 45 -9.07 -53.03 63.08
N PRO A 46 -10.32 -53.07 62.57
CA PRO A 46 -10.57 -53.03 61.15
C PRO A 46 -9.97 -51.72 60.62
N ARG A 47 -8.96 -51.82 59.73
CA ARG A 47 -8.54 -50.66 58.94
C ARG A 47 -9.79 -50.19 58.21
N ARG A 48 -10.26 -48.99 58.53
CA ARG A 48 -11.41 -48.39 57.83
C ARG A 48 -11.14 -48.48 56.33
N PRO A 49 -12.12 -48.91 55.52
CA PRO A 49 -11.90 -49.02 54.09
C PRO A 49 -11.48 -47.65 53.56
N ILE A 50 -10.44 -47.63 52.72
CA ILE A 50 -9.86 -46.40 52.14
C ILE A 50 -10.96 -45.61 51.40
N SER A 51 -12.04 -46.26 50.97
CA SER A 51 -13.23 -45.64 50.39
C SER A 51 -13.87 -44.57 51.29
N SER A 52 -13.80 -44.71 52.62
CA SER A 52 -14.36 -43.76 53.59
C SER A 52 -13.55 -42.48 53.77
N LEU A 53 -12.31 -42.43 53.27
CA LEU A 53 -11.47 -41.23 53.23
C LEU A 53 -11.64 -40.45 51.92
N THR A 54 -12.23 -41.07 50.90
CA THR A 54 -12.44 -40.48 49.57
C THR A 54 -13.86 -39.95 49.36
N THR A 55 -14.72 -40.02 50.38
CA THR A 55 -16.09 -39.47 50.36
C THR A 55 -16.21 -38.25 51.29
N GLN A 56 -15.23 -37.34 51.25
CA GLN A 56 -15.51 -35.95 51.60
C GLN A 56 -15.76 -35.22 50.29
N PRO A 57 -16.81 -34.39 50.21
CA PRO A 57 -17.17 -33.78 48.95
C PRO A 57 -16.07 -32.77 48.57
N ILE A 58 -15.21 -33.17 47.64
CA ILE A 58 -14.43 -32.30 46.76
C ILE A 58 -15.20 -32.01 45.44
N PRO A 59 -16.51 -31.69 45.39
CA PRO A 59 -17.10 -31.04 44.24
C PRO A 59 -17.18 -29.53 44.46
N HIS A 60 -17.37 -29.01 45.67
CA HIS A 60 -17.55 -27.57 45.84
C HIS A 60 -16.25 -26.80 45.59
N ALA A 61 -15.12 -27.24 46.14
CA ALA A 61 -13.82 -26.57 45.96
C ALA A 61 -13.33 -26.62 44.50
N THR A 62 -13.49 -27.77 43.84
CA THR A 62 -13.21 -27.96 42.40
C THR A 62 -14.18 -27.18 41.54
N MET A 63 -15.49 -27.25 41.78
CA MET A 63 -16.46 -26.44 41.03
C MET A 63 -16.24 -24.93 41.21
N THR A 64 -15.78 -24.47 42.39
CA THR A 64 -15.41 -23.06 42.56
C THR A 64 -14.13 -22.69 41.82
N ILE A 65 -13.13 -23.58 41.77
CA ILE A 65 -11.91 -23.35 40.99
C ILE A 65 -12.21 -23.36 39.49
N ASP A 66 -13.07 -24.29 39.04
CA ASP A 66 -13.52 -24.39 37.65
C ASP A 66 -14.29 -23.13 37.24
N ALA A 67 -15.16 -22.60 38.12
CA ALA A 67 -15.90 -21.36 37.89
C ALA A 67 -14.97 -20.13 37.80
N ILE A 68 -14.02 -19.97 38.73
CA ILE A 68 -13.03 -18.88 38.71
C ILE A 68 -12.15 -18.98 37.45
N THR A 69 -11.74 -20.21 37.08
CA THR A 69 -10.94 -20.44 35.88
C THR A 69 -11.75 -20.15 34.61
N ALA A 70 -13.04 -20.47 34.59
CA ALA A 70 -13.93 -20.16 33.47
C ALA A 70 -14.15 -18.64 33.32
N GLU A 71 -14.33 -17.91 34.42
CA GLU A 71 -14.46 -16.45 34.42
C GLU A 71 -13.18 -15.77 33.92
N ALA A 72 -12.02 -16.20 34.41
CA ALA A 72 -10.73 -15.69 33.92
C ALA A 72 -10.49 -16.00 32.43
N ARG A 73 -10.92 -17.18 31.95
CA ARG A 73 -10.87 -17.51 30.51
C ARG A 73 -11.79 -16.62 29.69
N GLN A 74 -13.00 -16.38 30.18
CA GLN A 74 -13.96 -15.50 29.51
C GLN A 74 -13.42 -14.07 29.41
N GLU A 75 -12.77 -13.56 30.46
CA GLU A 75 -12.11 -12.25 30.44
C GLU A 75 -11.01 -12.20 29.37
N VAL A 76 -10.16 -13.23 29.32
CA VAL A 76 -9.11 -13.35 28.29
C VAL A 76 -9.71 -13.38 26.89
N ASP A 77 -10.81 -14.11 26.66
CA ASP A 77 -11.48 -14.20 25.36
C ASP A 77 -12.06 -12.84 24.94
N VAL A 78 -12.65 -12.09 25.88
CA VAL A 78 -13.16 -10.73 25.62
C VAL A 78 -12.02 -9.78 25.25
N LEU A 79 -10.92 -9.80 26.01
CA LEU A 79 -9.74 -8.99 25.71
C LEU A 79 -9.10 -9.39 24.38
N HIS A 80 -9.09 -10.68 24.05
CA HIS A 80 -8.60 -11.15 22.77
C HIS A 80 -9.45 -10.63 21.61
N LEU A 81 -10.78 -10.63 21.75
CA LEU A 81 -11.69 -10.08 20.74
C LEU A 81 -11.47 -8.56 20.57
N GLN A 82 -11.32 -7.82 21.67
CA GLN A 82 -11.03 -6.39 21.62
C GLN A 82 -9.70 -6.10 20.90
N LEU A 83 -8.66 -6.90 21.19
CA LEU A 83 -7.37 -6.79 20.52
C LEU A 83 -7.48 -7.09 19.02
N GLN A 84 -8.24 -8.12 18.64
CA GLN A 84 -8.48 -8.40 17.22
C GLN A 84 -9.18 -7.23 16.52
N ASN A 85 -10.22 -6.64 17.14
CA ASN A 85 -10.91 -5.46 16.60
C ASN A 85 -9.93 -4.30 16.35
N LEU A 86 -9.02 -4.03 17.29
CA LEU A 86 -7.99 -3.00 17.13
C LEU A 86 -7.02 -3.33 16.00
N TYR A 87 -6.60 -4.59 15.84
CA TYR A 87 -5.76 -4.98 14.71
C TYR A 87 -6.47 -4.81 13.37
N TYR A 88 -7.77 -5.08 13.29
CA TYR A 88 -8.58 -4.81 12.10
C TYR A 88 -8.63 -3.31 11.80
N GLU A 89 -8.90 -2.47 12.80
CA GLU A 89 -8.93 -1.02 12.64
C GLU A 89 -7.57 -0.48 12.19
N GLN A 90 -6.48 -0.90 12.84
CA GLN A 90 -5.13 -0.52 12.44
C GLN A 90 -4.84 -0.88 10.98
N ARG A 91 -5.15 -2.13 10.58
CA ARG A 91 -4.91 -2.59 9.21
C ARG A 91 -5.79 -1.84 8.21
N HIS A 92 -7.02 -1.52 8.58
CA HIS A 92 -7.94 -0.75 7.75
C HIS A 92 -7.40 0.67 7.51
N LEU A 93 -7.05 1.38 8.59
CA LEU A 93 -6.48 2.73 8.52
C LEU A 93 -5.16 2.74 7.75
N GLN A 94 -4.28 1.75 7.96
CA GLN A 94 -3.05 1.62 7.17
C GLN A 94 -3.35 1.42 5.68
N GLY A 95 -4.39 0.66 5.34
CA GLY A 95 -4.84 0.49 3.97
C GLY A 95 -5.37 1.79 3.36
N GLU A 96 -6.13 2.58 4.13
CA GLU A 96 -6.63 3.89 3.69
C GLU A 96 -5.49 4.90 3.51
N ILE A 97 -4.55 4.96 4.45
CA ILE A 97 -3.35 5.81 4.34
C ILE A 97 -2.56 5.45 3.08
N ALA A 98 -2.27 4.16 2.87
CA ALA A 98 -1.56 3.71 1.68
C ALA A 98 -2.32 4.06 0.39
N ALA A 99 -3.65 3.95 0.39
CA ALA A 99 -4.47 4.36 -0.74
C ALA A 99 -4.36 5.87 -1.01
N CYS A 100 -4.42 6.71 0.03
CA CYS A 100 -4.25 8.15 -0.08
C CYS A 100 -2.84 8.54 -0.54
N GLU A 101 -1.80 7.91 -0.02
CA GLU A 101 -0.40 8.16 -0.40
C GLU A 101 -0.09 7.72 -1.84
N SER A 102 -0.72 6.62 -2.29
CA SER A 102 -0.60 6.13 -3.67
C SER A 102 -1.46 6.89 -4.68
N PHE A 103 -2.19 7.92 -4.23
CA PHE A 103 -3.05 8.69 -5.12
C PHE A 103 -2.20 9.39 -6.19
N ASP A 104 -2.50 9.04 -7.44
CA ASP A 104 -1.77 9.54 -8.60
C ASP A 104 -2.25 10.93 -8.97
N HIS A 105 -1.45 11.94 -8.61
CA HIS A 105 -1.79 13.32 -8.89
C HIS A 105 -1.42 13.71 -10.33
N GLU A 106 -2.42 14.06 -11.15
CA GLU A 106 -2.23 14.40 -12.57
C GLU A 106 -1.22 15.54 -12.82
N TYR A 107 -1.13 16.51 -11.91
CA TYR A 107 -0.20 17.65 -12.06
C TYR A 107 1.27 17.22 -12.04
N GLN A 108 1.62 16.09 -11.41
CA GLN A 108 2.99 15.59 -11.37
C GLN A 108 3.46 15.04 -12.72
N LYS A 109 2.52 14.70 -13.61
CA LYS A 109 2.82 14.23 -14.97
C LYS A 109 2.93 15.36 -15.98
N LEU A 110 2.62 16.59 -15.58
CA LEU A 110 2.63 17.74 -16.48
C LEU A 110 4.08 18.09 -16.83
N PRO A 111 4.43 18.24 -18.12
CA PRO A 111 5.75 18.73 -18.50
C PRO A 111 5.81 20.22 -18.16
N LEU A 112 6.35 20.53 -16.98
CA LEU A 112 6.58 21.89 -16.49
C LEU A 112 8.02 22.31 -16.79
N VAL A 113 8.20 23.61 -17.00
CA VAL A 113 9.52 24.25 -17.06
C VAL A 113 10.32 23.95 -15.77
N PRO A 114 11.63 23.66 -15.85
CA PRO A 114 12.47 23.45 -14.67
C PRO A 114 12.40 24.62 -13.68
N VAL A 115 12.57 24.33 -12.39
CA VAL A 115 12.46 25.35 -11.33
C VAL A 115 13.44 26.51 -11.54
N GLU A 116 14.66 26.22 -11.98
CA GLU A 116 15.70 27.23 -12.22
C GLU A 116 15.31 28.22 -13.32
N GLU A 117 14.74 27.71 -14.42
CA GLU A 117 14.25 28.54 -15.53
C GLU A 117 13.02 29.36 -15.13
N PHE A 118 12.10 28.75 -14.37
CA PHE A 118 10.94 29.45 -13.82
C PHE A 118 11.36 30.60 -12.90
N LEU A 119 12.24 30.36 -11.92
CA LEU A 119 12.71 31.38 -10.98
C LEU A 119 13.54 32.48 -11.67
N SER A 120 14.18 32.17 -12.79
CA SER A 120 14.87 33.17 -13.61
C SER A 120 13.90 34.15 -14.26
N LYS A 121 12.71 33.67 -14.67
CA LYS A 121 11.62 34.51 -15.21
C LYS A 121 10.83 35.20 -14.08
N HIS A 122 10.66 34.51 -12.95
CA HIS A 122 9.83 34.89 -11.81
C HIS A 122 10.65 34.94 -10.50
N PRO A 123 11.52 35.95 -10.32
CA PRO A 123 12.36 36.06 -9.13
C PRO A 123 11.55 36.29 -7.83
N GLU A 124 10.29 36.71 -7.92
CA GLU A 124 9.38 36.88 -6.79
C GLU A 124 9.10 35.59 -6.01
N HIS A 125 9.29 34.42 -6.63
CA HIS A 125 8.96 33.12 -6.04
C HIS A 125 10.14 32.38 -5.37
N VAL A 126 11.34 32.97 -5.35
CA VAL A 126 12.57 32.31 -4.83
C VAL A 126 12.47 31.89 -3.36
N GLY A 127 11.64 32.57 -2.56
CA GLY A 127 11.41 32.26 -1.14
C GLY A 127 10.02 31.70 -0.83
N SER A 128 9.25 31.29 -1.84
CA SER A 128 7.90 30.75 -1.65
C SER A 128 7.94 29.32 -1.10
N ASP A 129 6.89 28.94 -0.37
CA ASP A 129 6.65 27.55 0.05
C ASP A 129 6.55 26.61 -1.18
N GLU A 130 6.91 25.34 -1.03
CA GLU A 130 6.95 24.37 -2.14
C GLU A 130 5.60 24.25 -2.86
N ASN A 131 4.50 24.23 -2.11
CA ASN A 131 3.17 24.15 -2.68
C ASN A 131 2.79 25.44 -3.42
N ALA A 132 3.11 26.60 -2.84
CA ALA A 132 2.89 27.89 -3.48
C ALA A 132 3.70 28.04 -4.78
N LEU A 133 4.96 27.59 -4.77
CA LEU A 133 5.82 27.56 -5.95
C LEU A 133 5.26 26.63 -7.03
N MET A 134 4.75 25.45 -6.65
CA MET A 134 4.13 24.51 -7.60
C MET A 134 2.88 25.11 -8.26
N ILE A 135 2.00 25.76 -7.48
CA ILE A 135 0.80 26.42 -8.02
C ILE A 135 1.20 27.52 -9.01
N ALA A 136 2.14 28.39 -8.64
CA ALA A 136 2.62 29.47 -9.50
C ALA A 136 3.21 28.93 -10.81
N ARG A 137 3.98 27.84 -10.76
CA ARG A 137 4.54 27.17 -11.95
C ARG A 137 3.46 26.61 -12.87
N ILE A 138 2.41 26.01 -12.31
CA ILE A 138 1.30 25.47 -13.10
C ILE A 138 0.51 26.61 -13.76
N GLU A 139 0.30 27.72 -13.04
CA GLU A 139 -0.40 28.90 -13.56
C GLU A 139 0.38 29.57 -14.70
N ASP A 140 1.70 29.71 -14.56
CA ASP A 140 2.57 30.24 -15.62
C ASP A 140 2.52 29.38 -16.88
N GLU A 141 2.71 28.06 -16.76
CA GLU A 141 2.62 27.14 -17.89
C GLU A 141 1.23 27.19 -18.56
N ARG A 142 0.16 27.30 -17.75
CA ARG A 142 -1.20 27.47 -18.26
C ARG A 142 -1.33 28.75 -19.08
N ALA A 143 -0.82 29.87 -18.57
CA ALA A 143 -0.86 31.16 -19.26
C ALA A 143 -0.04 31.13 -20.56
N GLU A 144 1.16 30.55 -20.54
CA GLU A 144 2.00 30.38 -21.72
C GLU A 144 1.27 29.54 -22.79
N ARG A 145 0.67 28.41 -22.41
CA ARG A 145 -0.09 27.54 -23.34
C ARG A 145 -1.33 28.20 -23.90
N GLU A 146 -2.07 28.96 -23.09
CA GLU A 146 -3.22 29.74 -23.56
C GLU A 146 -2.79 30.79 -24.60
N GLY A 147 -1.69 31.50 -24.33
CA GLY A 147 -1.12 32.46 -25.28
C GLY A 147 -0.70 31.82 -26.60
N LEU A 148 -0.02 30.66 -26.55
CA LEU A 148 0.38 29.92 -27.75
C LEU A 148 -0.82 29.42 -28.56
N GLU A 149 -1.86 28.92 -27.91
CA GLU A 149 -3.06 28.46 -28.61
C GLU A 149 -3.83 29.64 -29.25
N GLN A 150 -3.90 30.80 -28.60
CA GLN A 150 -4.46 32.01 -29.19
C GLN A 150 -3.69 32.44 -30.46
N GLN A 151 -2.36 32.51 -30.38
CA GLN A 151 -1.51 32.84 -31.54
C GLN A 151 -1.69 31.83 -32.67
N ARG A 152 -1.75 30.53 -32.33
CA ARG A 152 -2.01 29.46 -33.30
C ARG A 152 -3.35 29.68 -34.01
N GLN A 153 -4.42 30.00 -33.27
CA GLN A 153 -5.73 30.27 -33.85
C GLN A 153 -5.74 31.49 -34.76
N GLU A 154 -5.06 32.57 -34.37
CA GLU A 154 -4.91 33.76 -35.21
C GLU A 154 -4.17 33.47 -36.52
N LEU A 155 -3.04 32.74 -36.43
CA LEU A 155 -2.27 32.31 -37.60
C LEU A 155 -3.10 31.39 -38.51
N LEU A 156 -3.90 30.48 -37.95
CA LEU A 156 -4.80 29.63 -38.73
C LEU A 156 -5.85 30.45 -39.48
N LYS A 157 -6.48 31.44 -38.84
CA LYS A 157 -7.42 32.35 -39.49
C LYS A 157 -6.76 33.13 -40.61
N ARG A 158 -5.55 33.68 -40.38
CA ARG A 158 -4.78 34.40 -41.39
C ARG A 158 -4.41 33.51 -42.58
N LYS A 159 -3.99 32.27 -42.31
CA LYS A 159 -3.70 31.25 -43.33
C LYS A 159 -4.94 30.98 -44.19
N GLN A 160 -6.09 30.74 -43.59
CA GLN A 160 -7.35 30.49 -44.31
C GLN A 160 -7.75 31.69 -45.19
N LYS A 161 -7.62 32.91 -44.66
CA LYS A 161 -7.87 34.14 -45.42
C LYS A 161 -6.97 34.24 -46.65
N LEU A 162 -5.66 34.00 -46.50
CA LEU A 162 -4.71 34.04 -47.60
C LEU A 162 -4.97 32.94 -48.64
N ILE A 163 -5.39 31.75 -48.22
CA ILE A 163 -5.79 30.66 -49.14
C ILE A 163 -7.00 31.09 -49.98
N ALA A 164 -8.03 31.66 -49.33
CA ALA A 164 -9.22 32.14 -50.04
C ALA A 164 -8.89 33.27 -51.02
N GLU A 165 -8.04 34.22 -50.61
CA GLU A 165 -7.59 35.31 -51.46
C GLU A 165 -6.78 34.82 -52.67
N ASN A 166 -5.84 33.89 -52.47
CA ASN A 166 -5.09 33.28 -53.58
C ASN A 166 -6.00 32.51 -54.53
N LYS A 167 -6.98 31.77 -54.01
CA LYS A 167 -7.96 31.06 -54.84
C LYS A 167 -8.75 32.04 -55.69
N LYS A 168 -9.26 33.13 -55.10
CA LYS A 168 -9.98 34.18 -55.82
C LYS A 168 -9.12 34.83 -56.91
N ARG A 169 -7.90 35.24 -56.59
CA ARG A 169 -6.97 35.83 -57.58
C ARG A 169 -6.67 34.88 -58.74
N ARG A 170 -6.57 33.57 -58.47
CA ARG A 170 -6.38 32.56 -59.51
C ARG A 170 -7.61 32.44 -60.42
N GLU A 171 -8.81 32.51 -59.85
CA GLU A 171 -10.06 32.51 -60.61
C GLU A 171 -10.19 33.80 -61.45
N ASP A 172 -9.85 34.95 -60.89
CA ASP A 172 -9.85 36.24 -61.59
C ASP A 172 -8.86 36.23 -62.78
N LEU A 173 -7.65 35.67 -62.60
CA LEU A 173 -6.67 35.50 -63.69
C LEU A 173 -7.18 34.56 -64.79
N ALA A 174 -7.80 33.43 -64.43
CA ALA A 174 -8.37 32.53 -65.42
C ALA A 174 -9.52 33.18 -66.21
N ASN A 175 -10.32 34.03 -65.56
CA ASN A 175 -11.35 34.80 -66.25
C ASN A 175 -10.74 35.83 -67.21
N LEU A 176 -9.67 36.52 -66.80
CA LEU A 176 -8.95 37.45 -67.65
C LEU A 176 -8.37 36.76 -68.90
N ASP A 177 -7.77 35.58 -68.74
CA ASP A 177 -7.25 34.78 -69.88
C ASP A 177 -8.37 34.47 -70.89
N ASN A 178 -9.54 34.05 -70.42
CA ASN A 178 -10.70 33.80 -71.28
C ASN A 178 -11.18 35.07 -72.00
N ASP A 179 -11.19 36.21 -71.33
CA ASP A 179 -11.63 37.48 -71.93
C ASP A 179 -10.61 38.02 -72.94
N LEU A 180 -9.31 37.81 -72.71
CA LEU A 180 -8.26 38.10 -73.68
C LEU A 180 -8.38 37.24 -74.92
N GLU A 181 -8.68 35.95 -74.78
CA GLU A 181 -8.91 35.05 -75.92
C GLU A 181 -10.07 35.54 -76.80
N LYS A 182 -11.20 35.89 -76.17
CA LYS A 182 -12.35 36.50 -76.88
C LYS A 182 -11.99 37.81 -77.56
N PHE A 183 -11.21 38.66 -76.90
CA PHE A 183 -10.77 39.94 -77.47
C PHE A 183 -9.89 39.73 -78.71
N ILE A 184 -8.93 38.80 -78.64
CA ILE A 184 -8.07 38.41 -79.77
C ILE A 184 -8.94 37.90 -80.92
N ASP A 185 -9.89 37.00 -80.64
CA ASP A 185 -10.82 36.47 -81.63
C ASP A 185 -11.66 37.54 -82.31
N ALA A 186 -12.16 38.50 -81.54
CA ALA A 186 -12.92 39.64 -82.04
C ALA A 186 -12.07 40.60 -82.88
N ALA A 187 -10.75 40.69 -82.62
CA ALA A 187 -9.82 41.55 -83.37
C ALA A 187 -9.33 40.92 -84.69
N LYS A 188 -9.39 39.58 -84.84
CA LYS A 188 -8.97 38.86 -86.07
C LYS A 188 -9.55 39.41 -87.38
N PRO A 189 -10.84 39.79 -87.48
CA PRO A 189 -11.40 40.35 -88.72
C PRO A 189 -10.73 41.65 -89.15
N ILE A 190 -10.39 42.52 -88.18
CA ILE A 190 -9.73 43.81 -88.43
C ILE A 190 -8.29 43.57 -88.90
N GLN A 191 -7.55 42.65 -88.26
CA GLN A 191 -6.22 42.26 -88.73
C GLN A 191 -6.24 41.78 -90.19
N LYS A 192 -7.18 40.90 -90.54
CA LYS A 192 -7.37 40.41 -91.92
C LYS A 192 -7.67 41.51 -92.93
N THR A 193 -8.31 42.61 -92.53
CA THR A 193 -8.54 43.75 -93.43
C THR A 193 -7.27 44.54 -93.74
N PHE A 194 -6.35 44.67 -92.78
CA PHE A 194 -5.09 45.39 -92.97
C PHE A 194 -3.97 44.52 -93.55
N GLU A 195 -4.00 43.20 -93.35
CA GLU A 195 -3.07 42.26 -94.00
C GLU A 195 -3.29 42.14 -95.52
N LYS A 196 -4.48 42.49 -96.03
CA LYS A 196 -4.80 42.48 -97.46
C LYS A 196 -4.35 43.74 -98.22
N VAL A 197 -3.83 44.75 -97.52
CA VAL A 197 -3.46 46.07 -98.08
C VAL A 197 -1.94 46.19 -98.29
N VAL A 198 -1.19 45.10 -98.12
CA VAL A 198 0.22 44.94 -98.54
C VAL A 198 0.26 43.95 -99.69
#